data_AF-A0A7V7D2G7-F1
#
_entry.id   AF-A0A7V7D2G7-F1
#
_cell.length_a   1.000
_cell.length_b   1.000
_cell.length_c   1.000
_cell.angle_alpha   90.00
_cell.angle_beta   90.00
_cell.angle_gamma   90.00
#
_symmetry.space_group_name_H-M   'P 1'
#
loop_
_entity.id
_entity.type
_entity.pdbx_description
1 polymer ?
#
loop_
_entity_poly.entity_id
_entity_poly.type
_entity_poly.pdbx_seq_one_letter_code
_entity_poly.pdbx_strand_id
1 'polypeptide(L)'
;MSQDTIIVLGIPIDNLTMDETVSSVFKMIEDYEVDGRARQVATVNVDFVANTLSWRLQKVRHPELLDILRRADLVTADGMPIVWTSKLLGAPLKERVTGADLTPRLAEEAANRSKSLFFLGGKGDVGQKAADLLKSRYPRLKIAGVYSPFVHVEGEEIAEERDQDEEILRRVNHSGAHILLIGFGNPKQEVWFDRNRERLKIPVSIGIGGTFEFIVGSVARAPRWMQKTGLEWVFRITQDPKRLIKRYLIGMMKFGMMIWPAILYYRYRRFLFRLSIKKGKGAENRETAPEISAHGFIKVISLPDRLDAAYLERSRIDLENGLESAENWILDFAATRFLDSSGIGFVTSLWNRAKKEDKTFQMIGVDSTVARFFKLSRVWDLFAEKVFENMGEVMETLREKRDVASFSYSIEHASGHVLVHLFGRLDAAQVQNMPMESFKAELRDESCILDMEHIEFVDSSGIGFFIKIQKHVSGLKKSCILCAMSDNVTQMFRITKVMPLFQIVSDVAAARKKLETGDVKRRDA
;
A
#
# COMPACT_ATOMS: atom_id res chain seq x y z
N MET A 1 9.52 -5.99 1.97
CA MET A 1 10.15 -4.74 2.43
C MET A 1 9.08 -3.67 2.41
N SER A 2 8.96 -2.90 3.48
CA SER A 2 8.24 -1.64 3.40
C SER A 2 9.06 -0.68 2.53
N GLN A 3 8.53 -0.37 1.35
CA GLN A 3 9.14 0.60 0.46
C GLN A 3 8.42 1.93 0.67
N ASP A 4 9.21 2.99 0.84
CA ASP A 4 8.67 4.33 0.83
C ASP A 4 8.23 4.64 -0.60
N THR A 5 6.93 4.84 -0.80
CA THR A 5 6.32 4.94 -2.13
C THR A 5 5.64 6.29 -2.27
N ILE A 6 5.80 6.90 -3.43
CA ILE A 6 5.20 8.18 -3.82
C ILE A 6 4.22 7.91 -4.96
N ILE A 7 2.98 8.38 -4.81
CA ILE A 7 1.93 8.20 -5.83
C ILE A 7 1.93 9.36 -6.82
N VAL A 8 2.14 9.03 -8.09
CA VAL A 8 2.01 9.98 -9.21
C VAL A 8 0.93 9.47 -10.16
N LEU A 9 -0.23 10.13 -10.15
CA LEU A 9 -1.37 9.82 -11.03
C LEU A 9 -1.77 8.33 -11.03
N GLY A 10 -1.76 7.71 -9.85
CA GLY A 10 -2.21 6.33 -9.63
C GLY A 10 -1.11 5.29 -9.72
N ILE A 11 0.11 5.71 -10.09
CA ILE A 11 1.29 4.84 -10.19
C ILE A 11 2.13 4.99 -8.90
N PRO A 12 2.36 3.91 -8.15
CA PRO A 12 3.33 3.89 -7.06
C PRO A 12 4.74 3.97 -7.63
N ILE A 13 5.55 4.92 -7.14
CA ILE A 13 6.96 5.05 -7.49
C ILE A 13 7.77 4.92 -6.22
N ASP A 14 8.73 4.00 -6.21
CA ASP A 14 9.56 3.73 -5.05
C ASP A 14 10.63 4.81 -4.88
N ASN A 15 10.70 5.33 -3.66
CA ASN A 15 11.57 6.42 -3.24
C ASN A 15 12.97 5.92 -2.87
N LEU A 16 13.66 5.36 -3.87
CA LEU A 16 14.96 4.72 -3.71
C LEU A 16 16.08 5.48 -4.44
N THR A 17 17.29 5.38 -3.91
CA THR A 17 18.52 5.70 -4.65
C THR A 17 18.84 4.59 -5.65
N MET A 18 19.80 4.82 -6.55
CA MET A 18 20.32 3.81 -7.46
C MET A 18 20.87 2.59 -6.69
N ASP A 19 21.60 2.82 -5.61
CA ASP A 19 22.22 1.75 -4.82
C ASP A 19 21.17 0.94 -4.04
N GLU A 20 20.16 1.61 -3.49
CA GLU A 20 18.99 0.97 -2.85
C GLU A 20 18.17 0.16 -3.88
N THR A 21 18.04 0.66 -5.12
CA THR A 21 17.37 -0.04 -6.22
C THR A 21 18.12 -1.32 -6.60
N VAL A 22 19.44 -1.24 -6.80
CA VAL A 22 20.28 -2.41 -7.09
C VAL A 22 20.16 -3.44 -5.95
N SER A 23 20.30 -2.99 -4.70
CA SER A 23 20.17 -3.86 -3.53
C SER A 23 18.81 -4.56 -3.47
N SER A 24 17.74 -3.83 -3.79
CA SER A 24 16.38 -4.39 -3.85
C SER A 24 16.26 -5.47 -4.92
N VAL A 25 16.83 -5.26 -6.13
CA VAL A 25 16.83 -6.26 -7.20
C VAL A 25 17.54 -7.55 -6.76
N PHE A 26 18.68 -7.46 -6.08
CA PHE A 26 19.38 -8.66 -5.61
C PHE A 26 18.66 -9.37 -4.47
N LYS A 27 18.01 -8.62 -3.57
CA LYS A 27 17.12 -9.25 -2.60
C LYS A 27 15.96 -9.97 -3.26
N MET A 28 15.37 -9.40 -4.31
CA MET A 28 14.31 -10.06 -5.07
C MET A 28 14.76 -11.38 -5.71
N ILE A 29 16.05 -11.49 -6.07
CA ILE A 29 16.65 -12.75 -6.53
C ILE A 29 16.73 -13.76 -5.37
N GLU A 30 17.14 -13.32 -4.18
CA GLU A 30 17.21 -14.17 -2.98
C GLU A 30 15.81 -14.64 -2.55
N ASP A 31 14.83 -13.74 -2.51
CA ASP A 31 13.46 -14.07 -2.12
C ASP A 31 12.80 -15.07 -3.11
N TYR A 32 13.22 -15.09 -4.38
CA TYR A 32 12.74 -16.07 -5.37
C TYR A 32 13.11 -17.51 -5.00
N GLU A 33 14.25 -17.73 -4.34
CA GLU A 33 14.65 -19.06 -3.87
C GLU A 33 13.70 -19.59 -2.79
N VAL A 34 12.97 -18.68 -2.11
CA VAL A 34 12.00 -19.01 -1.07
C VAL A 34 10.58 -19.17 -1.63
N ASP A 35 10.13 -18.23 -2.48
CA ASP A 35 8.72 -18.18 -2.93
C ASP A 35 8.48 -18.61 -4.38
N GLY A 36 9.53 -18.79 -5.19
CA GLY A 36 9.44 -19.16 -6.61
C GLY A 36 8.74 -18.13 -7.50
N ARG A 37 8.48 -16.91 -7.02
CA ARG A 37 7.64 -15.92 -7.70
C ARG A 37 8.46 -14.95 -8.54
N ALA A 38 8.26 -14.94 -9.85
CA ALA A 38 8.89 -13.97 -10.74
C ALA A 38 8.43 -12.54 -10.41
N ARG A 39 9.41 -11.62 -10.35
CA ARG A 39 9.20 -10.22 -9.94
C ARG A 39 9.42 -9.25 -11.08
N GLN A 40 8.64 -8.16 -11.09
CA GLN A 40 8.71 -7.12 -12.11
C GLN A 40 9.34 -5.84 -11.59
N VAL A 41 10.27 -5.28 -12.36
CA VAL A 41 10.78 -3.90 -12.17
C VAL A 41 10.40 -3.05 -13.37
N ALA A 42 9.70 -1.93 -13.13
CA ALA A 42 9.30 -0.99 -14.17
C ALA A 42 10.02 0.36 -14.01
N THR A 43 10.60 0.87 -15.09
CA THR A 43 11.28 2.19 -15.08
C THR A 43 10.36 3.25 -15.68
N VAL A 44 9.49 3.84 -14.86
CA VAL A 44 8.37 4.67 -15.29
C VAL A 44 8.81 6.08 -15.64
N ASN A 45 8.40 6.53 -16.82
CA ASN A 45 8.57 7.90 -17.29
C ASN A 45 7.23 8.53 -17.74
N VAL A 46 7.26 9.76 -18.24
CA VAL A 46 6.03 10.47 -18.68
C VAL A 46 5.26 9.71 -19.77
N ASP A 47 5.95 8.93 -20.60
CA ASP A 47 5.33 8.14 -21.67
C ASP A 47 4.43 7.04 -21.10
N PHE A 48 4.86 6.38 -20.02
CA PHE A 48 4.05 5.40 -19.30
C PHE A 48 2.77 6.05 -18.78
N VAL A 49 2.86 7.24 -18.19
CA VAL A 49 1.69 7.98 -17.69
C VAL A 49 0.77 8.40 -18.83
N ALA A 50 1.34 8.82 -19.97
CA ALA A 50 0.59 9.21 -21.15
C ALA A 50 -0.07 8.01 -21.88
N ASN A 51 0.53 6.82 -21.81
CA ASN A 51 0.01 5.60 -22.39
C ASN A 51 -1.02 4.92 -21.48
N THR A 52 -0.78 4.87 -20.17
CA THR A 52 -1.77 4.39 -19.19
C THR A 52 -3.04 5.21 -19.32
N LEU A 53 -2.98 6.52 -19.10
CA LEU A 53 -4.17 7.34 -18.89
C LEU A 53 -4.65 7.93 -20.23
N SER A 54 -5.95 8.08 -20.49
CA SER A 54 -6.43 8.76 -21.72
C SER A 54 -6.47 10.29 -21.53
N TRP A 55 -6.78 11.05 -22.60
CA TRP A 55 -6.96 12.51 -22.52
C TRP A 55 -8.10 12.95 -21.61
N ARG A 56 -9.08 12.08 -21.38
CA ARG A 56 -10.19 12.34 -20.47
C ARG A 56 -9.79 11.94 -19.05
N LEU A 57 -10.03 12.82 -18.08
CA LEU A 57 -9.69 12.63 -16.67
C LEU A 57 -10.18 11.29 -16.10
N GLN A 58 -11.25 10.69 -16.66
CA GLN A 58 -11.88 9.47 -16.14
C GLN A 58 -11.68 8.22 -17.01
N LYS A 59 -11.00 8.28 -18.17
CA LYS A 59 -10.83 7.12 -19.06
C LYS A 59 -9.36 6.78 -19.23
N VAL A 60 -8.99 5.51 -19.02
CA VAL A 60 -7.64 4.97 -19.16
C VAL A 60 -7.51 4.38 -20.57
N ARG A 61 -6.38 4.59 -21.26
CA ARG A 61 -6.19 4.14 -22.66
C ARG A 61 -5.79 2.67 -22.69
N HIS A 62 -4.87 2.28 -21.81
CA HIS A 62 -4.51 0.89 -21.53
C HIS A 62 -4.78 0.64 -20.04
N PRO A 63 -6.01 0.25 -19.64
CA PRO A 63 -6.37 0.03 -18.24
C PRO A 63 -5.44 -0.98 -17.57
N GLU A 64 -5.13 -2.05 -18.29
CA GLU A 64 -4.23 -3.11 -17.85
C GLU A 64 -2.85 -2.59 -17.44
N LEU A 65 -2.29 -1.61 -18.17
CA LEU A 65 -0.96 -1.08 -17.85
C LEU A 65 -0.93 -0.39 -16.47
N LEU A 66 -1.98 0.34 -16.09
CA LEU A 66 -2.02 0.99 -14.78
C LEU A 66 -2.02 -0.05 -13.66
N ASP A 67 -2.82 -1.11 -13.82
CA ASP A 67 -2.90 -2.19 -12.84
C ASP A 67 -1.60 -3.02 -12.80
N ILE A 68 -0.96 -3.25 -13.95
CA ILE A 68 0.37 -3.89 -14.01
C ILE A 68 1.38 -3.07 -13.21
N LEU A 69 1.44 -1.75 -13.42
CA LEU A 69 2.37 -0.88 -12.70
C LEU A 69 2.06 -0.79 -11.21
N ARG A 70 0.78 -0.82 -10.80
CA ARG A 70 0.38 -0.86 -9.39
C ARG A 70 0.76 -2.17 -8.68
N ARG A 71 0.86 -3.27 -9.43
CA ARG A 71 1.26 -4.61 -8.96
C ARG A 71 2.73 -4.94 -9.23
N ALA A 72 3.49 -4.03 -9.83
CA ALA A 72 4.92 -4.23 -10.05
C ALA A 72 5.62 -4.31 -8.68
N ASP A 73 6.69 -5.11 -8.61
CA ASP A 73 7.43 -5.31 -7.37
C ASP A 73 8.37 -4.16 -7.05
N LEU A 74 8.76 -3.39 -8.08
CA LEU A 74 9.51 -2.15 -7.96
C LEU A 74 9.22 -1.24 -9.15
N VAL A 75 9.02 0.04 -8.88
CA VAL A 75 8.78 1.07 -9.89
C VAL A 75 9.73 2.24 -9.67
N THR A 76 10.65 2.46 -10.61
CA THR A 76 11.64 3.53 -10.52
C THR A 76 11.23 4.76 -11.34
N ALA A 77 11.75 5.93 -10.95
CA ALA A 77 11.54 7.18 -11.67
C ALA A 77 12.54 7.36 -12.84
N ASP A 78 12.12 7.03 -14.06
CA ASP A 78 12.88 7.19 -15.30
C ASP A 78 12.67 8.58 -15.95
N GLY A 79 12.91 9.65 -15.19
CA GLY A 79 12.85 11.00 -15.77
C GLY A 79 12.65 12.12 -14.78
N MET A 80 13.21 13.29 -15.09
CA MET A 80 13.10 14.48 -14.23
C MET A 80 11.67 15.01 -14.05
N PRO A 81 10.73 14.93 -15.02
CA PRO A 81 9.35 15.37 -14.79
C PRO A 81 8.64 14.61 -13.66
N ILE A 82 8.93 13.31 -13.51
CA ILE A 82 8.40 12.48 -12.41
C ILE A 82 9.01 12.95 -11.08
N VAL A 83 10.33 13.17 -11.05
CA VAL A 83 11.04 13.71 -9.88
C VAL A 83 10.51 15.11 -9.49
N TRP A 84 10.31 16.03 -10.43
CA TRP A 84 9.75 17.35 -10.12
C TRP A 84 8.34 17.27 -9.57
N THR A 85 7.52 16.37 -10.12
CA THR A 85 6.14 16.16 -9.66
C THR A 85 6.10 15.67 -8.23
N SER A 86 6.97 14.73 -7.85
CA SER A 86 7.08 14.26 -6.46
C SER A 86 7.32 15.44 -5.49
N LYS A 87 8.24 16.35 -5.84
CA LYS A 87 8.52 17.57 -5.07
C LYS A 87 7.31 18.49 -4.95
N LEU A 88 6.57 18.67 -6.05
CA LEU A 88 5.37 19.53 -6.08
C LEU A 88 4.20 18.96 -5.28
N LEU A 89 4.15 17.64 -5.10
CA LEU A 89 3.16 16.92 -4.29
C LEU A 89 3.60 16.71 -2.83
N GLY A 90 4.75 17.27 -2.42
CA GLY A 90 5.19 17.30 -1.03
C GLY A 90 6.20 16.24 -0.60
N ALA A 91 6.46 15.23 -1.42
CA ALA A 91 7.36 14.12 -1.11
C ALA A 91 8.44 14.01 -2.20
N PRO A 92 9.64 14.57 -2.00
CA PRO A 92 10.69 14.54 -3.00
C PRO A 92 11.27 13.13 -3.16
N LEU A 93 11.31 12.61 -4.40
CA LEU A 93 12.08 11.41 -4.72
C LEU A 93 13.58 11.63 -4.44
N LYS A 94 14.24 10.65 -3.81
CA LYS A 94 15.67 10.65 -3.46
C LYS A 94 16.54 10.80 -4.71
N GLU A 95 16.27 10.00 -5.74
CA GLU A 95 17.06 9.97 -6.96
C GLU A 95 16.22 9.68 -8.20
N ARG A 96 16.72 10.10 -9.37
CA ARG A 96 16.22 9.65 -10.67
C ARG A 96 16.95 8.36 -11.07
N VAL A 97 16.22 7.26 -11.22
CA VAL A 97 16.78 5.94 -11.54
C VAL A 97 16.24 5.48 -12.89
N THR A 98 17.06 5.62 -13.94
CA THR A 98 16.72 5.26 -15.32
C THR A 98 17.13 3.83 -15.63
N GLY A 99 16.41 3.15 -16.54
CA GLY A 99 16.81 1.81 -17.00
C GLY A 99 18.20 1.77 -17.63
N ALA A 100 18.58 2.86 -18.31
CA ALA A 100 19.87 2.98 -18.98
C ALA A 100 21.05 3.18 -18.00
N ASP A 101 20.80 3.76 -16.82
CA ASP A 101 21.81 3.90 -15.76
C ASP A 101 21.80 2.68 -14.81
N LEU A 102 20.64 2.06 -14.61
CA LEU A 102 20.46 0.87 -13.78
C LEU A 102 21.14 -0.37 -14.40
N THR A 103 21.00 -0.57 -15.71
CA THR A 103 21.50 -1.78 -16.39
C THR A 103 23.02 -2.01 -16.21
N PRO A 104 23.90 -1.00 -16.43
CA PRO A 104 25.33 -1.17 -16.18
C PRO A 104 25.70 -1.41 -14.70
N ARG A 105 24.92 -0.87 -13.75
CA ARG A 105 25.12 -1.10 -12.31
C ARG A 105 24.72 -2.52 -11.91
N LEU A 106 23.61 -3.02 -12.45
CA LEU A 106 23.19 -4.42 -12.26
C LEU A 106 24.19 -5.40 -12.89
N ALA A 107 24.72 -5.08 -14.07
CA ALA A 107 25.75 -5.90 -14.71
C ALA A 107 27.03 -5.99 -13.87
N GLU A 108 27.49 -4.86 -13.32
CA GLU A 108 28.64 -4.82 -12.41
C GLU A 108 28.40 -5.68 -11.16
N GLU A 109 27.27 -5.49 -10.49
CA GLU A 109 26.94 -6.20 -9.26
C GLU A 109 26.69 -7.70 -9.52
N ALA A 110 26.08 -8.05 -10.65
CA ALA A 110 25.88 -9.45 -11.05
C ALA A 110 27.22 -10.15 -11.30
N ALA A 111 28.20 -9.46 -11.90
CA ALA A 111 29.55 -9.97 -12.09
C ALA A 111 30.28 -10.21 -10.74
N ASN A 112 29.96 -9.42 -9.71
CA ASN A 112 30.51 -9.59 -8.36
C ASN A 112 29.82 -10.74 -7.60
N ARG A 113 28.50 -10.91 -7.77
CA ARG A 113 27.71 -11.94 -7.09
C ARG A 113 27.54 -13.24 -7.87
N SER A 114 28.27 -13.41 -8.98
CA SER A 114 28.16 -14.56 -9.89
C SER A 114 26.75 -14.82 -10.43
N LYS A 115 25.94 -13.76 -10.55
CA LYS A 115 24.58 -13.80 -11.13
C LYS A 115 24.65 -13.54 -12.64
N SER A 116 23.59 -13.90 -13.36
CA SER A 116 23.54 -13.93 -14.82
C SER A 116 22.40 -13.12 -15.39
N LEU A 117 22.62 -12.54 -16.58
CA LEU A 117 21.66 -11.69 -17.28
C LEU A 117 21.19 -12.37 -18.57
N PHE A 118 19.91 -12.19 -18.91
CA PHE A 118 19.35 -12.52 -20.21
C PHE A 118 18.83 -11.25 -20.89
N PHE A 119 19.13 -11.09 -22.18
CA PHE A 119 18.78 -9.92 -22.96
C PHE A 119 17.65 -10.30 -23.91
N LEU A 120 16.46 -9.75 -23.68
CA LEU A 120 15.27 -10.03 -24.47
C LEU A 120 14.82 -8.77 -25.22
N GLY A 121 14.81 -8.81 -26.55
CA GLY A 121 14.45 -7.68 -27.41
C GLY A 121 15.65 -6.91 -27.96
N GLY A 122 15.43 -5.64 -28.34
CA GLY A 122 16.36 -4.86 -29.16
C GLY A 122 16.23 -5.17 -30.66
N LYS A 123 16.37 -4.15 -31.51
CA LYS A 123 16.25 -4.33 -32.96
C LYS A 123 17.53 -4.90 -33.56
N GLY A 124 17.40 -5.85 -34.48
CA GLY A 124 18.55 -6.43 -35.18
C GLY A 124 19.54 -7.08 -34.21
N ASP A 125 20.81 -6.68 -34.28
CA ASP A 125 21.89 -7.21 -33.45
C ASP A 125 22.19 -6.36 -32.21
N VAL A 126 21.38 -5.34 -31.91
CA VAL A 126 21.62 -4.38 -30.82
C VAL A 126 21.68 -5.06 -29.44
N GLY A 127 20.81 -6.04 -29.18
CA GLY A 127 20.84 -6.81 -27.93
C GLY A 127 22.16 -7.58 -27.74
N GLN A 128 22.67 -8.18 -28.82
CA GLN A 128 23.93 -8.93 -28.79
C GLN A 128 25.12 -7.99 -28.58
N LYS A 129 25.18 -6.88 -29.31
CA LYS A 129 26.21 -5.84 -29.13
C LYS A 129 26.22 -5.27 -27.71
N ALA A 130 25.05 -5.04 -27.12
CA ALA A 130 24.95 -4.56 -25.75
C ALA A 130 25.50 -5.59 -24.74
N ALA A 131 25.21 -6.87 -24.94
CA ALA A 131 25.74 -7.95 -24.12
C ALA A 131 27.28 -8.05 -24.23
N ASP A 132 27.83 -7.95 -25.45
CA ASP A 132 29.27 -8.02 -25.69
C ASP A 132 30.02 -6.83 -25.06
N LEU A 133 29.46 -5.62 -25.15
CA LEU A 133 30.01 -4.42 -24.51
C LEU A 133 29.98 -4.50 -22.97
N LEU A 134 28.90 -5.03 -22.40
CA LEU A 134 28.85 -5.21 -20.95
C LEU A 134 29.80 -6.31 -20.47
N LYS A 135 29.97 -7.39 -21.24
CA LYS A 135 30.92 -8.46 -20.94
C LYS A 135 32.37 -7.99 -21.06
N SER A 136 32.70 -7.14 -22.03
CA SER A 136 34.05 -6.56 -22.14
C SER A 136 34.36 -5.61 -20.99
N ARG A 137 33.36 -4.84 -20.54
CA ARG A 137 33.49 -3.95 -19.39
C ARG A 137 33.56 -4.68 -18.05
N TYR A 138 32.83 -5.79 -17.91
CA TYR A 138 32.76 -6.60 -16.70
C TYR A 138 33.10 -8.07 -17.04
N PRO A 139 34.39 -8.46 -17.09
CA PRO A 139 34.80 -9.78 -17.59
C PRO A 139 34.22 -10.99 -16.84
N ARG A 140 33.82 -10.82 -15.56
CA ARG A 140 33.17 -11.86 -14.75
C ARG A 140 31.66 -11.99 -15.00
N LEU A 141 31.07 -11.09 -15.77
CA LEU A 141 29.64 -11.08 -16.07
C LEU A 141 29.24 -12.31 -16.88
N LYS A 142 28.22 -13.02 -16.41
CA LYS A 142 27.60 -14.13 -17.14
C LYS A 142 26.40 -13.62 -17.94
N ILE A 143 26.49 -13.72 -19.26
CA ILE A 143 25.35 -13.54 -20.16
C ILE A 143 24.79 -14.93 -20.44
N ALA A 144 23.59 -15.21 -19.91
CA ALA A 144 22.92 -16.49 -20.03
C ALA A 144 22.20 -16.66 -21.38
N GLY A 145 21.92 -15.55 -22.08
CA GLY A 145 21.38 -15.58 -23.43
C GLY A 145 21.00 -14.21 -23.95
N VAL A 146 20.83 -14.14 -25.27
CA VAL A 146 20.32 -12.99 -25.99
C VAL A 146 19.29 -13.51 -26.99
N TYR A 147 18.12 -12.89 -27.02
CA TYR A 147 17.08 -13.23 -27.98
C TYR A 147 16.25 -11.99 -28.33
N SER A 148 16.00 -11.75 -29.61
CA SER A 148 15.31 -10.53 -30.08
C SER A 148 14.07 -10.89 -30.90
N PRO A 149 13.03 -11.46 -30.27
CA PRO A 149 11.78 -11.80 -30.95
C PRO A 149 10.98 -10.53 -31.27
N PHE A 150 10.05 -10.66 -32.22
CA PHE A 150 8.93 -9.73 -32.34
C PHE A 150 7.81 -10.19 -31.40
N VAL A 151 7.12 -9.23 -30.77
CA VAL A 151 6.03 -9.50 -29.81
C VAL A 151 4.86 -8.54 -30.08
N HIS A 152 3.68 -9.11 -30.14
CA HIS A 152 2.39 -8.50 -30.33
C HIS A 152 1.59 -8.52 -29.02
N VAL A 153 1.12 -7.35 -28.61
CA VAL A 153 0.35 -7.16 -27.36
C VAL A 153 -1.00 -6.49 -27.61
N GLU A 154 -1.32 -6.21 -28.88
CA GLU A 154 -2.55 -5.56 -29.35
C GLU A 154 -2.91 -6.15 -30.74
N GLY A 155 -4.21 -6.20 -31.07
CA GLY A 155 -4.72 -6.60 -32.38
C GLY A 155 -5.05 -8.10 -32.53
N GLU A 156 -5.49 -8.49 -33.73
CA GLU A 156 -5.88 -9.87 -34.07
C GLU A 156 -4.70 -10.85 -33.96
N GLU A 157 -3.48 -10.35 -34.18
CA GLU A 157 -2.22 -11.09 -34.09
C GLU A 157 -1.91 -11.61 -32.67
N ILE A 158 -2.59 -11.12 -31.62
CA ILE A 158 -2.49 -11.69 -30.25
C ILE A 158 -2.91 -13.17 -30.23
N ALA A 159 -3.89 -13.57 -31.05
CA ALA A 159 -4.41 -14.93 -31.04
C ALA A 159 -3.34 -15.97 -31.41
N GLU A 160 -2.33 -15.57 -32.18
CA GLU A 160 -1.22 -16.40 -32.66
C GLU A 160 0.04 -16.30 -31.77
N GLU A 161 0.01 -15.48 -30.70
CA GLU A 161 1.17 -15.24 -29.83
C GLU A 161 1.50 -16.40 -28.88
N ARG A 162 0.59 -17.35 -28.65
CA ARG A 162 0.82 -18.42 -27.66
C ARG A 162 2.07 -19.24 -27.96
N ASP A 163 2.27 -19.61 -29.22
CA ASP A 163 3.42 -20.39 -29.66
C ASP A 163 4.72 -19.57 -29.61
N GLN A 164 4.65 -18.27 -29.94
CA GLN A 164 5.81 -17.37 -29.83
C GLN A 164 6.21 -17.16 -28.37
N ASP A 165 5.25 -16.91 -27.48
CA ASP A 165 5.47 -16.82 -26.04
C ASP A 165 6.06 -18.11 -25.48
N GLU A 166 5.60 -19.28 -25.95
CA GLU A 166 6.15 -20.57 -25.56
C GLU A 166 7.62 -20.71 -25.94
N GLU A 167 8.02 -20.32 -27.16
CA GLU A 167 9.41 -20.36 -27.57
C GLU A 167 10.27 -19.36 -26.79
N ILE A 168 9.77 -18.14 -26.55
CA ILE A 168 10.46 -17.14 -25.73
C ILE A 168 10.66 -17.68 -24.31
N LEU A 169 9.59 -18.14 -23.67
CA LEU A 169 9.63 -18.71 -22.32
C LEU A 169 10.54 -19.92 -22.23
N ARG A 170 10.55 -20.78 -23.23
CA ARG A 170 11.45 -21.93 -23.28
C ARG A 170 12.90 -21.46 -23.22
N ARG A 171 13.31 -20.53 -24.09
CA ARG A 171 14.69 -20.00 -24.09
C ARG A 171 15.05 -19.30 -22.79
N VAL A 172 14.17 -18.43 -22.33
CA VAL A 172 14.33 -17.61 -21.14
C VAL A 172 14.47 -18.51 -19.90
N ASN A 173 13.56 -19.47 -19.71
CA ASN A 173 13.57 -20.37 -18.55
C ASN A 173 14.74 -21.38 -18.58
N HIS A 174 15.12 -21.90 -19.76
CA HIS A 174 16.26 -22.82 -19.87
C HIS A 174 17.62 -22.14 -19.67
N SER A 175 17.67 -20.81 -19.79
CA SER A 175 18.93 -20.07 -19.65
C SER A 175 19.52 -20.07 -18.24
N GLY A 176 18.70 -20.32 -17.21
CA GLY A 176 19.12 -20.17 -15.81
C GLY A 176 19.55 -18.75 -15.45
N ALA A 177 19.04 -17.75 -16.17
CA ALA A 177 19.30 -16.34 -15.88
C ALA A 177 18.65 -15.90 -14.57
N HIS A 178 19.29 -14.95 -13.88
CA HIS A 178 18.75 -14.36 -12.66
C HIS A 178 18.00 -13.05 -12.92
N ILE A 179 18.46 -12.30 -13.94
CA ILE A 179 17.87 -11.03 -14.36
C ILE A 179 17.53 -11.10 -15.85
N LEU A 180 16.25 -10.88 -16.18
CA LEU A 180 15.76 -10.72 -17.54
C LEU A 180 15.63 -9.22 -17.87
N LEU A 181 16.35 -8.75 -18.87
CA LEU A 181 16.27 -7.38 -19.38
C LEU A 181 15.37 -7.36 -20.62
N ILE A 182 14.21 -6.70 -20.54
CA ILE A 182 13.20 -6.68 -21.60
C ILE A 182 13.22 -5.32 -22.31
N GLY A 183 13.60 -5.33 -23.60
CA GLY A 183 13.72 -4.17 -24.48
C GLY A 183 12.67 -4.14 -25.60
N PHE A 184 11.40 -4.44 -25.30
CA PHE A 184 10.30 -4.34 -26.27
C PHE A 184 9.69 -2.94 -26.36
N GLY A 185 9.94 -2.09 -25.36
CA GLY A 185 9.34 -0.77 -25.22
C GLY A 185 7.99 -0.82 -24.52
N ASN A 186 7.61 0.31 -23.91
CA ASN A 186 6.30 0.49 -23.28
C ASN A 186 5.20 0.68 -24.34
N PRO A 187 4.01 0.06 -24.19
CA PRO A 187 3.55 -0.80 -23.09
C PRO A 187 3.90 -2.29 -23.24
N LYS A 188 4.49 -2.71 -24.36
CA LYS A 188 4.66 -4.12 -24.74
C LYS A 188 5.39 -4.96 -23.70
N GLN A 189 6.48 -4.43 -23.15
CA GLN A 189 7.31 -5.16 -22.19
C GLN A 189 6.57 -5.42 -20.86
N GLU A 190 5.72 -4.48 -20.41
CA GLU A 190 4.93 -4.64 -19.19
C GLU A 190 3.80 -5.65 -19.38
N VAL A 191 3.08 -5.55 -20.52
CA VAL A 191 1.96 -6.44 -20.86
C VAL A 191 2.45 -7.87 -21.12
N TRP A 192 3.55 -8.02 -21.86
CA TRP A 192 4.15 -9.35 -22.12
C TRP A 192 4.58 -10.03 -20.83
N PHE A 193 5.21 -9.28 -19.91
CA PHE A 193 5.60 -9.83 -18.62
C PHE A 193 4.38 -10.26 -17.82
N ASP A 194 3.34 -9.42 -17.70
CA ASP A 194 2.17 -9.74 -16.89
C ASP A 194 1.42 -10.96 -17.42
N ARG A 195 1.26 -11.06 -18.76
CA ARG A 195 0.66 -12.23 -19.45
C ARG A 195 1.40 -13.54 -19.17
N ASN A 196 2.71 -13.47 -18.90
CA ASN A 196 3.57 -14.64 -18.72
C ASN A 196 4.14 -14.80 -17.31
N ARG A 197 3.71 -13.97 -16.35
CA ARG A 197 4.29 -13.85 -15.00
C ARG A 197 4.37 -15.19 -14.28
N GLU A 198 3.30 -15.98 -14.34
CA GLU A 198 3.20 -17.29 -13.67
C GLU A 198 4.06 -18.39 -14.33
N ARG A 199 4.45 -18.19 -15.60
CA ARG A 199 5.22 -19.16 -16.40
C ARG A 199 6.72 -18.84 -16.41
N LEU A 200 7.11 -17.64 -16.00
CA LEU A 200 8.49 -17.19 -15.93
C LEU A 200 9.20 -17.83 -14.73
N LYS A 201 10.35 -18.46 -15.01
CA LYS A 201 11.22 -19.08 -14.02
C LYS A 201 12.50 -18.27 -13.77
N ILE A 202 12.44 -16.98 -14.09
CA ILE A 202 13.52 -16.03 -13.80
C ILE A 202 13.10 -15.17 -12.59
N PRO A 203 13.99 -15.00 -11.60
CA PRO A 203 13.69 -14.23 -10.40
C PRO A 203 13.20 -12.80 -10.66
N VAL A 204 13.92 -12.03 -11.48
CA VAL A 204 13.63 -10.62 -11.72
C VAL A 204 13.60 -10.31 -13.21
N SER A 205 12.56 -9.62 -13.66
CA SER A 205 12.45 -9.09 -15.02
C SER A 205 12.29 -7.58 -15.01
N ILE A 206 13.08 -6.88 -15.82
CA ILE A 206 13.17 -5.43 -15.82
C ILE A 206 12.81 -4.91 -17.22
N GLY A 207 11.77 -4.09 -17.30
CA GLY A 207 11.44 -3.36 -18.51
C GLY A 207 12.40 -2.18 -18.68
N ILE A 208 13.29 -2.25 -19.67
CA ILE A 208 14.37 -1.25 -19.87
C ILE A 208 14.19 -0.42 -21.14
N GLY A 209 13.15 -0.67 -21.95
CA GLY A 209 12.88 0.07 -23.18
C GLY A 209 14.08 0.08 -24.12
N GLY A 210 14.41 1.25 -24.69
CA GLY A 210 15.53 1.44 -25.62
C GLY A 210 16.92 1.52 -24.96
N THR A 211 17.13 0.83 -23.83
CA THR A 211 18.40 0.88 -23.09
C THR A 211 19.54 0.22 -23.84
N PHE A 212 19.28 -0.84 -24.62
CA PHE A 212 20.32 -1.50 -25.40
C PHE A 212 20.98 -0.54 -26.42
N GLU A 213 20.18 0.31 -27.07
CA GLU A 213 20.65 1.33 -28.00
C GLU A 213 21.52 2.41 -27.32
N PHE A 214 21.27 2.73 -26.05
CA PHE A 214 22.12 3.63 -25.27
C PHE A 214 23.44 2.97 -24.88
N ILE A 215 23.44 1.68 -24.57
CA ILE A 215 24.66 0.93 -24.22
C ILE A 215 25.58 0.81 -25.43
N VAL A 216 25.01 0.48 -26.60
CA VAL A 216 25.77 0.34 -27.86
C VAL A 216 26.24 1.71 -28.40
N GLY A 217 25.70 2.81 -27.88
CA GLY A 217 26.04 4.16 -28.32
C GLY A 217 25.43 4.54 -29.66
N SER A 218 24.49 3.73 -30.19
CA SER A 218 23.73 4.08 -31.39
C SER A 218 22.79 5.27 -31.17
N VAL A 219 22.46 5.56 -29.90
CA VAL A 219 21.79 6.80 -29.48
C VAL A 219 22.68 7.51 -28.46
N ALA A 220 23.11 8.74 -28.75
CA ALA A 220 23.96 9.47 -27.83
C ALA A 220 23.19 9.88 -26.56
N ARG A 221 23.84 9.79 -25.39
CA ARG A 221 23.31 10.32 -24.13
C ARG A 221 23.51 11.83 -24.06
N ALA A 222 22.58 12.55 -23.45
CA ALA A 222 22.75 13.98 -23.20
C ALA A 222 23.96 14.21 -22.26
N PRO A 223 24.67 15.35 -22.34
CA PRO A 223 25.69 15.72 -21.37
C PRO A 223 25.18 15.62 -19.93
N ARG A 224 26.06 15.23 -18.98
CA ARG A 224 25.69 14.98 -17.57
C ARG A 224 24.97 16.16 -16.92
N TRP A 225 25.36 17.40 -17.24
CA TRP A 225 24.69 18.60 -16.72
C TRP A 225 23.23 18.68 -17.18
N MET A 226 22.93 18.36 -18.46
CA MET A 226 21.56 18.34 -19.00
C MET A 226 20.73 17.21 -18.39
N GLN A 227 21.34 16.06 -18.13
CA GLN A 227 20.65 14.96 -17.45
C GLN A 227 20.24 15.35 -16.02
N LYS A 228 21.15 16.00 -15.27
CA LYS A 228 20.91 16.46 -13.90
C LYS A 228 19.89 17.60 -13.81
N THR A 229 19.88 18.51 -14.79
CA THR A 229 18.93 19.64 -14.83
C THR A 229 17.60 19.27 -15.48
N GLY A 230 17.44 18.06 -16.02
CA GLY A 230 16.21 17.63 -16.68
C GLY A 230 16.00 18.17 -18.09
N LEU A 231 17.07 18.60 -18.75
CA LEU A 231 17.09 19.03 -20.15
C LEU A 231 17.42 17.89 -21.12
N GLU A 232 17.55 16.65 -20.64
CA GLU A 232 17.82 15.48 -21.49
C GLU A 232 16.81 15.33 -22.64
N TRP A 233 15.53 15.65 -22.41
CA TRP A 233 14.52 15.62 -23.47
C TRP A 233 14.78 16.62 -24.60
N VAL A 234 15.36 17.80 -24.30
CA VAL A 234 15.73 18.81 -25.30
C VAL A 234 16.84 18.26 -26.19
N PHE A 235 17.86 17.64 -25.59
CA PHE A 235 18.92 16.98 -26.32
C PHE A 235 18.40 15.81 -27.17
N ARG A 236 17.45 15.02 -26.65
CA ARG A 236 16.86 13.93 -27.45
C ARG A 236 16.07 14.43 -28.65
N ILE A 237 15.34 15.55 -28.51
CA ILE A 237 14.64 16.18 -29.64
C ILE A 237 15.58 16.48 -30.80
N THR A 238 16.84 16.88 -30.55
CA THR A 238 17.78 17.16 -31.64
C THR A 238 18.22 15.90 -32.40
N GLN A 239 18.04 14.71 -31.84
CA GLN A 239 18.41 13.44 -32.45
C GLN A 239 17.32 12.85 -33.35
N ASP A 240 16.04 13.01 -32.98
CA ASP A 240 14.89 12.57 -33.77
C ASP A 240 13.71 13.56 -33.62
N PRO A 241 13.81 14.76 -34.22
CA PRO A 241 12.87 15.85 -33.99
C PRO A 241 11.45 15.51 -34.45
N LYS A 242 11.31 14.84 -35.60
CA LYS A 242 9.98 14.50 -36.16
C LYS A 242 9.17 13.62 -35.22
N ARG A 243 9.80 12.60 -34.62
CA ARG A 243 9.14 11.69 -33.69
C ARG A 243 9.01 12.28 -32.28
N LEU A 244 10.09 12.86 -31.76
CA LEU A 244 10.20 13.21 -30.35
C LEU A 244 9.52 14.54 -30.00
N ILE A 245 9.43 15.52 -30.91
CA ILE A 245 8.67 16.76 -30.64
C ILE A 245 7.21 16.42 -30.38
N LYS A 246 6.58 15.63 -31.26
CA LYS A 246 5.19 15.21 -31.12
C LYS A 246 4.99 14.45 -29.81
N ARG A 247 5.87 13.51 -29.50
CA ARG A 247 5.82 12.70 -28.27
C ARG A 247 5.95 13.56 -27.01
N TYR A 248 6.98 14.40 -26.93
CA TYR A 248 7.23 15.22 -25.73
C TYR A 248 6.19 16.31 -25.55
N LEU A 249 5.79 17.02 -26.61
CA LEU A 249 4.80 18.08 -26.51
C LEU A 249 3.45 17.51 -26.04
N ILE A 250 2.97 16.46 -26.70
CA ILE A 250 1.70 15.81 -26.33
C ILE A 250 1.79 15.19 -24.93
N GLY A 251 2.86 14.44 -24.66
CA GLY A 251 3.07 13.76 -23.37
C GLY A 251 3.17 14.73 -22.20
N MET A 252 3.96 15.79 -22.33
CA MET A 252 4.14 16.80 -21.28
C MET A 252 2.89 17.66 -21.07
N MET A 253 2.21 18.08 -22.15
CA MET A 253 0.94 18.81 -22.02
C MET A 253 -0.12 17.97 -21.32
N LYS A 254 -0.26 16.70 -21.73
CA LYS A 254 -1.21 15.78 -21.12
C LYS A 254 -0.87 15.52 -19.66
N PHE A 255 0.38 15.19 -19.36
CA PHE A 255 0.86 14.97 -17.99
C PHE A 255 0.62 16.20 -17.11
N GLY A 256 0.97 17.39 -17.60
CA GLY A 256 0.75 18.67 -16.94
C GLY A 256 -0.73 18.93 -16.63
N MET A 257 -1.60 18.80 -17.64
CA MET A 257 -3.05 18.97 -17.48
C MET A 257 -3.63 18.03 -16.42
N MET A 258 -3.14 16.80 -16.35
CA MET A 258 -3.65 15.78 -15.45
C MET A 258 -3.16 15.93 -14.02
N ILE A 259 -1.90 16.36 -13.84
CA ILE A 259 -1.32 16.51 -12.51
C ILE A 259 -1.70 17.83 -11.84
N TRP A 260 -2.00 18.87 -12.64
CA TRP A 260 -2.27 20.21 -12.12
C TRP A 260 -3.40 20.27 -11.07
N PRO A 261 -4.55 19.60 -11.25
CA PRO A 261 -5.60 19.57 -10.22
C PRO A 261 -5.13 19.00 -8.88
N ALA A 262 -4.32 17.94 -8.90
CA ALA A 262 -3.75 17.34 -7.69
C ALA A 262 -2.77 18.31 -7.00
N ILE A 263 -1.90 18.97 -7.77
CA ILE A 263 -0.96 19.98 -7.25
C ILE A 263 -1.72 21.17 -6.64
N LEU A 264 -2.71 21.72 -7.35
CA LEU A 264 -3.50 22.84 -6.86
C LEU A 264 -4.24 22.49 -5.56
N TYR A 265 -4.87 21.32 -5.52
CA TYR A 265 -5.60 20.87 -4.33
C TYR A 265 -4.65 20.65 -3.15
N TYR A 266 -3.50 20.00 -3.38
CA TYR A 266 -2.45 19.85 -2.38
C TYR A 266 -1.99 21.22 -1.83
N ARG A 267 -1.68 22.18 -2.70
CA ARG A 267 -1.23 23.53 -2.28
C ARG A 267 -2.32 24.28 -1.53
N TYR A 268 -3.56 24.21 -1.99
CA TYR A 268 -4.72 24.82 -1.33
C TYR A 268 -4.95 24.24 0.08
N ARG A 269 -4.99 22.91 0.20
CA ARG A 269 -5.16 22.23 1.49
C ARG A 269 -3.97 22.49 2.42
N ARG A 270 -2.74 22.49 1.90
CA ARG A 270 -1.54 22.82 2.69
C ARG A 270 -1.61 24.24 3.23
N PHE A 271 -2.11 25.18 2.43
CA PHE A 271 -2.32 26.56 2.87
C PHE A 271 -3.40 26.66 3.95
N LEU A 272 -4.56 26.05 3.76
CA LEU A 272 -5.63 26.02 4.77
C LEU A 272 -5.17 25.38 6.08
N PHE A 273 -4.44 24.28 6.00
CA PHE A 273 -3.89 23.59 7.16
C PHE A 273 -2.93 24.49 7.95
N ARG A 274 -2.03 25.22 7.26
CA ARG A 274 -1.15 26.23 7.88
C ARG A 274 -1.91 27.36 8.57
N LEU A 275 -3.05 27.79 8.01
CA LEU A 275 -3.90 28.79 8.65
C LEU A 275 -4.60 28.25 9.90
N SER A 276 -5.08 26.99 9.87
CA SER A 276 -5.67 26.32 11.04
C SER A 276 -4.66 26.23 12.20
N ILE A 277 -3.41 25.87 11.89
CA ILE A 277 -2.30 25.84 12.84
C ILE A 277 -2.08 27.22 13.50
N LYS A 278 -2.04 28.29 12.71
CA LYS A 278 -1.86 29.66 13.23
C LYS A 278 -3.01 30.12 14.11
N LYS A 279 -4.21 29.55 13.95
CA LYS A 279 -5.40 29.85 14.75
C LYS A 279 -5.55 28.95 15.99
N GLY A 280 -4.55 28.12 16.33
CA GLY A 280 -4.55 27.30 17.53
C GLY A 280 -5.43 26.03 17.48
N LYS A 281 -6.20 25.80 16.41
CA LYS A 281 -7.18 24.69 16.29
C LYS A 281 -6.60 23.31 15.95
N GLY A 282 -5.33 23.05 16.26
CA GLY A 282 -4.73 21.77 15.88
C GLY A 282 -3.38 21.51 16.53
N ALA A 283 -3.19 21.94 17.78
CA ALA A 283 -1.97 21.69 18.55
C ALA A 283 -1.96 20.32 19.25
N GLU A 284 -3.14 19.76 19.59
CA GLU A 284 -3.23 18.57 20.45
C GLU A 284 -2.91 17.23 19.75
N ASN A 285 -3.14 17.08 18.44
CA ASN A 285 -2.90 15.82 17.69
C ASN A 285 -1.65 15.84 16.78
N ARG A 286 -0.67 16.72 17.05
CA ARG A 286 0.52 16.87 16.17
C ARG A 286 1.59 15.82 16.38
N GLU A 287 1.60 15.17 17.53
CA GLU A 287 2.68 14.29 18.02
C GLU A 287 2.15 13.02 18.68
N THR A 288 0.84 12.74 18.58
CA THR A 288 0.28 11.53 19.16
C THR A 288 0.82 10.32 18.40
N ALA A 289 1.42 9.39 19.16
CA ALA A 289 1.78 8.07 18.65
C ALA A 289 0.56 7.44 17.97
N PRO A 290 0.75 6.60 16.93
CA PRO A 290 -0.36 5.94 16.28
C PRO A 290 -1.17 5.16 17.32
N GLU A 291 -2.46 5.48 17.45
CA GLU A 291 -3.36 4.67 18.27
C GLU A 291 -3.67 3.40 17.48
N ILE A 292 -2.95 2.34 17.83
CA ILE A 292 -3.18 0.99 17.33
C ILE A 292 -4.02 0.30 18.38
N SER A 293 -5.29 0.08 18.09
CA SER A 293 -6.15 -0.73 18.93
C SER A 293 -6.25 -2.14 18.36
N ALA A 294 -6.08 -3.13 19.24
CA ALA A 294 -6.08 -4.53 18.89
C ALA A 294 -7.41 -5.15 19.33
N HIS A 295 -8.11 -5.72 18.36
CA HIS A 295 -9.49 -6.15 18.48
C HIS A 295 -9.59 -7.62 18.10
N GLY A 296 -8.83 -8.46 18.82
CA GLY A 296 -8.64 -9.88 18.46
C GLY A 296 -7.89 -10.02 17.14
N PHE A 297 -8.56 -10.52 16.10
CA PHE A 297 -8.04 -10.71 14.73
C PHE A 297 -8.12 -9.46 13.84
N ILE A 298 -8.65 -8.36 14.39
CA ILE A 298 -8.76 -7.06 13.74
C ILE A 298 -7.76 -6.11 14.38
N LYS A 299 -7.08 -5.32 13.55
CA LYS A 299 -6.33 -4.17 14.04
C LYS A 299 -6.79 -2.91 13.35
N VAL A 300 -7.09 -1.92 14.19
CA VAL A 300 -7.47 -0.58 13.76
C VAL A 300 -6.29 0.34 13.98
N ILE A 301 -5.91 1.07 12.94
CA ILE A 301 -4.92 2.13 12.99
C ILE A 301 -5.63 3.45 12.80
N SER A 302 -5.67 4.26 13.86
CA SER A 302 -6.12 5.64 13.76
C SER A 302 -5.00 6.50 13.18
N LEU A 303 -5.27 7.09 12.02
CA LEU A 303 -4.33 7.91 11.27
C LEU A 303 -4.33 9.35 11.80
N PRO A 304 -3.17 10.04 11.75
CA PRO A 304 -3.07 11.39 12.26
C PRO A 304 -3.90 12.39 11.44
N ASP A 305 -4.06 13.60 11.97
CA ASP A 305 -4.64 14.74 11.24
C ASP A 305 -3.87 15.03 9.92
N ARG A 306 -2.57 14.79 9.94
CA ARG A 306 -1.67 14.98 8.79
C ARG A 306 -0.83 13.73 8.54
N LEU A 307 -1.17 13.03 7.46
CA LEU A 307 -0.40 11.88 6.98
C LEU A 307 0.47 12.30 5.80
N ASP A 308 1.74 12.59 6.09
CA ASP A 308 2.70 13.10 5.12
C ASP A 308 4.10 12.51 5.31
N ALA A 309 5.05 12.90 4.46
CA ALA A 309 6.40 12.31 4.47
C ALA A 309 7.10 12.46 5.83
N ALA A 310 6.92 13.60 6.48
CA ALA A 310 7.54 13.87 7.78
C ALA A 310 6.93 13.00 8.89
N TYR A 311 5.61 12.75 8.88
CA TYR A 311 5.00 11.83 9.85
C TYR A 311 5.44 10.38 9.63
N LEU A 312 5.46 9.95 8.36
CA LEU A 312 5.84 8.59 7.98
C LEU A 312 7.30 8.28 8.30
N GLU A 313 8.21 9.24 8.13
CA GLU A 313 9.62 9.09 8.51
C GLU A 313 9.81 8.69 9.98
N ARG A 314 8.91 9.14 10.87
CA ARG A 314 8.97 8.83 12.30
C ARG A 314 8.17 7.60 12.72
N SER A 315 7.05 7.33 12.04
CA SER A 315 6.01 6.41 12.58
C SER A 315 5.75 5.18 11.70
N ARG A 316 6.33 5.09 10.50
CA ARG A 316 6.04 4.02 9.53
C ARG A 316 6.32 2.62 10.09
N ILE A 317 7.48 2.44 10.73
CA ILE A 317 7.88 1.14 11.28
C ILE A 317 6.88 0.69 12.35
N ASP A 318 6.49 1.59 13.25
CA ASP A 318 5.53 1.29 14.32
C ASP A 318 4.14 0.95 13.77
N LEU A 319 3.69 1.69 12.75
CA LEU A 319 2.42 1.42 12.05
C LEU A 319 2.42 0.05 11.39
N GLU A 320 3.51 -0.32 10.72
CA GLU A 320 3.62 -1.58 9.98
C GLU A 320 3.77 -2.78 10.90
N ASN A 321 4.63 -2.68 11.92
CA ASN A 321 4.75 -3.66 12.99
C ASN A 321 3.42 -3.85 13.72
N GLY A 322 2.69 -2.74 13.86
CA GLY A 322 1.32 -2.70 14.32
C GLY A 322 0.42 -3.71 13.59
N LEU A 323 0.55 -3.88 12.27
CA LEU A 323 -0.38 -4.68 11.47
C LEU A 323 0.01 -6.17 11.30
N GLU A 324 1.26 -6.54 11.57
CA GLU A 324 1.79 -7.83 11.10
C GLU A 324 1.04 -9.04 11.64
N SER A 325 0.59 -8.97 12.90
CA SER A 325 -0.07 -10.08 13.60
C SER A 325 -1.56 -10.24 13.28
N ALA A 326 -2.17 -9.31 12.53
CA ALA A 326 -3.62 -9.28 12.31
C ALA A 326 -4.00 -9.73 10.90
N GLU A 327 -5.12 -10.45 10.79
CA GLU A 327 -5.71 -10.90 9.52
C GLU A 327 -6.58 -9.81 8.88
N ASN A 328 -7.05 -8.85 9.67
CA ASN A 328 -7.98 -7.82 9.23
C ASN A 328 -7.46 -6.44 9.62
N TRP A 329 -7.21 -5.59 8.62
CA TRP A 329 -6.62 -4.27 8.78
C TRP A 329 -7.66 -3.19 8.52
N ILE A 330 -7.84 -2.30 9.49
CA ILE A 330 -8.74 -1.16 9.37
C ILE A 330 -7.92 0.11 9.55
N LEU A 331 -8.01 1.01 8.57
CA LEU A 331 -7.44 2.35 8.67
C LEU A 331 -8.54 3.36 8.98
N ASP A 332 -8.42 4.03 10.12
CA ASP A 332 -9.35 5.06 10.55
C ASP A 332 -8.84 6.47 10.18
N PHE A 333 -9.56 7.13 9.27
CA PHE A 333 -9.28 8.47 8.77
C PHE A 333 -10.08 9.56 9.48
N ALA A 334 -10.83 9.25 10.55
CA ALA A 334 -11.73 10.19 11.23
C ALA A 334 -11.02 11.49 11.64
N ALA A 335 -9.74 11.41 12.05
CA ALA A 335 -8.92 12.57 12.38
C ALA A 335 -8.23 13.20 11.16
N THR A 336 -7.98 12.45 10.08
CA THR A 336 -7.17 12.90 8.94
C THR A 336 -7.83 14.03 8.14
N ARG A 337 -7.11 15.13 7.94
CA ARG A 337 -7.53 16.28 7.10
C ARG A 337 -6.56 16.64 6.00
N PHE A 338 -5.36 16.05 6.01
CA PHE A 338 -4.32 16.32 5.02
C PHE A 338 -3.53 15.07 4.65
N LEU A 339 -3.36 14.87 3.35
CA LEU A 339 -2.53 13.83 2.75
C LEU A 339 -1.56 14.47 1.76
N ASP A 340 -0.32 14.01 1.75
CA ASP A 340 0.58 14.23 0.62
C ASP A 340 0.73 12.95 -0.21
N SER A 341 1.58 12.99 -1.24
CA SER A 341 1.77 11.83 -2.13
C SER A 341 2.39 10.61 -1.43
N SER A 342 3.20 10.81 -0.38
CA SER A 342 3.75 9.71 0.43
C SER A 342 2.72 9.12 1.39
N GLY A 343 1.84 9.94 1.97
CA GLY A 343 0.72 9.46 2.79
C GLY A 343 -0.23 8.56 1.99
N ILE A 344 -0.55 8.96 0.76
CA ILE A 344 -1.33 8.13 -0.16
C ILE A 344 -0.55 6.87 -0.53
N GLY A 345 0.75 6.99 -0.81
CA GLY A 345 1.62 5.85 -1.12
C GLY A 345 1.73 4.83 0.00
N PHE A 346 1.77 5.27 1.25
CA PHE A 346 1.71 4.41 2.43
C PHE A 346 0.41 3.58 2.45
N VAL A 347 -0.76 4.23 2.31
CA VAL A 347 -2.05 3.55 2.26
C VAL A 347 -2.13 2.56 1.10
N THR A 348 -1.66 2.94 -0.09
CA THR A 348 -1.58 2.04 -1.25
C THR A 348 -0.64 0.86 -1.01
N SER A 349 0.50 1.08 -0.34
CA SER A 349 1.46 0.02 -0.01
C SER A 349 0.87 -1.00 0.97
N LEU A 350 0.11 -0.53 1.97
CA LEU A 350 -0.61 -1.40 2.91
C LEU A 350 -1.68 -2.22 2.20
N TRP A 351 -2.46 -1.60 1.31
CA TRP A 351 -3.45 -2.33 0.51
C TRP A 351 -2.83 -3.41 -0.36
N ASN A 352 -1.74 -3.09 -1.07
CA ASN A 352 -0.98 -4.05 -1.87
C ASN A 352 -0.44 -5.21 -1.03
N ARG A 353 0.08 -4.90 0.17
CA ARG A 353 0.57 -5.90 1.13
C ARG A 353 -0.55 -6.79 1.63
N ALA A 354 -1.67 -6.21 2.07
CA ALA A 354 -2.83 -6.96 2.53
C ALA A 354 -3.32 -7.95 1.46
N LYS A 355 -3.42 -7.50 0.20
CA LYS A 355 -3.79 -8.36 -0.93
C LYS A 355 -2.80 -9.51 -1.15
N LYS A 356 -1.50 -9.26 -1.01
CA LYS A 356 -0.45 -10.28 -1.17
C LYS A 356 -0.45 -11.30 -0.04
N GLU A 357 -0.79 -10.87 1.17
CA GLU A 357 -0.86 -11.70 2.38
C GLU A 357 -2.25 -12.33 2.59
N ASP A 358 -3.17 -12.19 1.63
CA ASP A 358 -4.58 -12.62 1.72
C ASP A 358 -5.31 -12.10 2.99
N LYS A 359 -4.99 -10.87 3.38
CA LYS A 359 -5.57 -10.16 4.53
C LYS A 359 -6.68 -9.22 4.08
N THR A 360 -7.64 -8.96 4.96
CA THR A 360 -8.67 -7.96 4.69
C THR A 360 -8.14 -6.55 4.95
N PHE A 361 -8.59 -5.59 4.14
CA PHE A 361 -8.20 -4.19 4.23
C PHE A 361 -9.44 -3.33 4.08
N GLN A 362 -9.73 -2.52 5.09
CA GLN A 362 -10.91 -1.66 5.16
C GLN A 362 -10.53 -0.27 5.68
N MET A 363 -11.37 0.71 5.41
CA MET A 363 -11.17 2.10 5.78
C MET A 363 -12.46 2.66 6.36
N ILE A 364 -12.34 3.43 7.44
CA ILE A 364 -13.45 4.16 8.06
C ILE A 364 -13.10 5.65 8.19
N GLY A 365 -14.10 6.49 8.42
CA GLY A 365 -13.86 7.93 8.65
C GLY A 365 -13.32 8.71 7.45
N VAL A 366 -13.45 8.17 6.22
CA VAL A 366 -12.96 8.82 4.99
C VAL A 366 -13.93 9.92 4.57
N ASP A 367 -13.64 11.16 4.94
CA ASP A 367 -14.44 12.32 4.56
C ASP A 367 -14.25 12.73 3.07
N SER A 368 -15.05 13.71 2.63
CA SER A 368 -14.97 14.24 1.26
C SER A 368 -13.60 14.88 0.92
N THR A 369 -12.85 15.35 1.91
CA THR A 369 -11.50 15.90 1.73
C THR A 369 -10.52 14.79 1.39
N VAL A 370 -10.47 13.76 2.24
CA VAL A 370 -9.60 12.59 2.10
C VAL A 370 -9.93 11.85 0.79
N ALA A 371 -11.21 11.61 0.51
CA ALA A 371 -11.66 11.02 -0.74
C ALA A 371 -11.20 11.85 -1.96
N ARG A 372 -11.15 13.18 -1.86
CA ARG A 372 -10.68 14.05 -2.96
C ARG A 372 -9.18 13.92 -3.21
N PHE A 373 -8.35 13.72 -2.18
CA PHE A 373 -6.94 13.38 -2.35
C PHE A 373 -6.78 12.08 -3.14
N PHE A 374 -7.49 11.01 -2.76
CA PHE A 374 -7.44 9.73 -3.47
C PHE A 374 -7.94 9.82 -4.91
N LYS A 375 -9.02 10.56 -5.17
CA LYS A 375 -9.57 10.77 -6.52
C LYS A 375 -8.61 11.52 -7.42
N LEU A 376 -8.02 12.61 -6.94
CA LEU A 376 -7.06 13.42 -7.71
C LEU A 376 -5.74 12.69 -7.95
N SER A 377 -5.33 11.85 -6.99
CA SER A 377 -4.16 10.97 -7.13
C SER A 377 -4.47 9.68 -7.90
N ARG A 378 -5.71 9.48 -8.37
CA ARG A 378 -6.16 8.30 -9.15
C ARG A 378 -5.89 6.97 -8.46
N VAL A 379 -6.24 6.88 -7.20
CA VAL A 379 -6.22 5.62 -6.44
C VAL A 379 -7.57 5.34 -5.76
N TRP A 380 -8.58 6.19 -5.96
CA TRP A 380 -9.90 6.01 -5.35
C TRP A 380 -10.57 4.71 -5.78
N ASP A 381 -10.33 4.26 -7.01
CA ASP A 381 -10.80 2.98 -7.54
C ASP A 381 -10.27 1.78 -6.74
N LEU A 382 -9.10 1.89 -6.10
CA LEU A 382 -8.55 0.83 -5.23
C LEU A 382 -9.29 0.75 -3.88
N PHE A 383 -9.88 1.86 -3.45
CA PHE A 383 -10.38 2.03 -2.09
C PHE A 383 -11.90 2.17 -1.99
N ALA A 384 -12.60 2.55 -3.07
CA ALA A 384 -14.01 2.91 -3.03
C ALA A 384 -14.90 1.82 -2.41
N GLU A 385 -14.65 0.56 -2.74
CA GLU A 385 -15.38 -0.61 -2.21
C GLU A 385 -14.84 -1.11 -0.86
N LYS A 386 -13.97 -0.34 -0.21
CA LYS A 386 -13.32 -0.68 1.05
C LYS A 386 -13.55 0.41 2.11
N VAL A 387 -14.30 1.46 1.76
CA VAL A 387 -14.67 2.54 2.67
C VAL A 387 -16.05 2.23 3.25
N PHE A 388 -16.14 2.23 4.58
CA PHE A 388 -17.34 2.01 5.36
C PHE A 388 -17.62 3.25 6.22
N GLU A 389 -18.88 3.46 6.61
CA GLU A 389 -19.27 4.65 7.39
C GLU A 389 -18.74 4.59 8.82
N ASN A 390 -18.77 3.41 9.42
CA ASN A 390 -18.39 3.19 10.81
C ASN A 390 -17.89 1.75 11.05
N MET A 391 -17.42 1.49 12.27
CA MET A 391 -16.92 0.18 12.67
C MET A 391 -18.02 -0.90 12.65
N GLY A 392 -19.27 -0.56 12.93
CA GLY A 392 -20.39 -1.52 12.92
C GLY A 392 -20.58 -2.17 11.55
N GLU A 393 -20.60 -1.38 10.48
CA GLU A 393 -20.75 -1.86 9.09
C GLU A 393 -19.57 -2.75 8.65
N VAL A 394 -18.36 -2.40 9.08
CA VAL A 394 -17.17 -3.24 8.88
C VAL A 394 -17.35 -4.60 9.54
N MET A 395 -17.81 -4.61 10.79
CA MET A 395 -18.01 -5.83 11.55
C MET A 395 -19.10 -6.71 10.97
N GLU A 396 -20.20 -6.14 10.48
CA GLU A 396 -21.23 -6.87 9.73
C GLU A 396 -20.65 -7.56 8.49
N THR A 397 -19.86 -6.84 7.70
CA THR A 397 -19.22 -7.40 6.50
C THR A 397 -18.23 -8.54 6.82
N LEU A 398 -17.48 -8.40 7.92
CA LEU A 398 -16.55 -9.44 8.37
C LEU A 398 -17.29 -10.66 8.93
N ARG A 399 -18.47 -10.48 9.52
CA ARG A 399 -19.37 -11.56 9.96
C ARG A 399 -19.91 -12.36 8.78
N GLU A 400 -20.39 -11.70 7.74
CA GLU A 400 -20.95 -12.39 6.56
C GLU A 400 -19.91 -13.25 5.83
N LYS A 401 -18.62 -12.87 5.90
CA LYS A 401 -17.52 -13.58 5.23
C LYS A 401 -16.93 -14.74 6.02
N ARG A 402 -17.26 -14.93 7.30
CA ARG A 402 -16.74 -16.04 8.13
C ARG A 402 -17.85 -16.77 8.88
N ASP A 403 -17.68 -18.08 8.98
CA ASP A 403 -18.34 -18.92 9.98
C ASP A 403 -18.05 -18.32 11.38
N VAL A 404 -19.09 -17.85 12.06
CA VAL A 404 -19.00 -17.06 13.30
C VAL A 404 -18.60 -17.94 14.48
N ALA A 405 -17.30 -18.07 14.73
CA ALA A 405 -16.79 -18.87 15.86
C ALA A 405 -15.86 -18.10 16.82
N SER A 406 -15.18 -17.03 16.41
CA SER A 406 -14.16 -16.35 17.23
C SER A 406 -14.66 -15.06 17.87
N PHE A 407 -14.31 -14.83 19.15
CA PHE A 407 -14.60 -13.59 19.87
C PHE A 407 -13.71 -12.44 19.40
N SER A 408 -14.27 -11.23 19.31
CA SER A 408 -13.51 -9.99 19.12
C SER A 408 -14.18 -8.83 19.86
N TYR A 409 -13.45 -7.74 20.06
CA TYR A 409 -13.94 -6.53 20.72
C TYR A 409 -13.38 -5.29 20.04
N SER A 410 -14.10 -4.16 19.98
CA SER A 410 -13.55 -2.83 19.63
C SER A 410 -13.56 -1.89 20.84
N ILE A 411 -12.65 -0.91 20.91
CA ILE A 411 -12.52 0.04 22.02
C ILE A 411 -12.50 1.47 21.47
N GLU A 412 -13.44 2.29 21.93
CA GLU A 412 -13.52 3.73 21.67
C GLU A 412 -13.25 4.49 22.98
N HIS A 413 -12.29 5.42 22.94
CA HIS A 413 -12.01 6.31 24.06
C HIS A 413 -12.88 7.57 23.97
N ALA A 414 -13.77 7.76 24.94
CA ALA A 414 -14.58 8.97 25.08
C ALA A 414 -14.16 9.74 26.35
N SER A 415 -14.60 10.99 26.47
CA SER A 415 -14.26 11.85 27.61
C SER A 415 -14.73 11.22 28.93
N GLY A 416 -13.82 10.61 29.68
CA GLY A 416 -14.06 10.06 31.02
C GLY A 416 -14.70 8.67 31.06
N HIS A 417 -14.83 7.99 29.91
CA HIS A 417 -15.18 6.58 29.85
C HIS A 417 -14.70 5.92 28.55
N VAL A 418 -14.58 4.60 28.60
CA VAL A 418 -14.24 3.75 27.46
C VAL A 418 -15.47 2.98 27.01
N LEU A 419 -15.79 3.02 25.72
CA LEU A 419 -16.84 2.20 25.12
C LEU A 419 -16.20 0.99 24.44
N VAL A 420 -16.62 -0.21 24.83
CA VAL A 420 -16.10 -1.46 24.30
C VAL A 420 -17.23 -2.18 23.57
N HIS A 421 -17.16 -2.32 22.26
CA HIS A 421 -18.12 -3.13 21.50
C HIS A 421 -17.63 -4.57 21.44
N LEU A 422 -18.51 -5.53 21.71
CA LEU A 422 -18.17 -6.95 21.81
C LEU A 422 -18.87 -7.74 20.71
N PHE A 423 -18.15 -8.66 20.07
CA PHE A 423 -18.63 -9.38 18.88
C PHE A 423 -18.38 -10.88 18.97
N GLY A 424 -19.31 -11.66 18.44
CA GLY A 424 -19.14 -13.10 18.24
C GLY A 424 -19.56 -13.93 19.46
N ARG A 425 -18.79 -14.99 19.76
CA ARG A 425 -19.11 -15.99 20.78
C ARG A 425 -18.06 -15.99 21.89
N LEU A 426 -18.51 -15.97 23.15
CA LEU A 426 -17.64 -15.97 24.32
C LEU A 426 -17.68 -17.34 25.00
N ASP A 427 -16.82 -18.25 24.57
CA ASP A 427 -16.67 -19.60 25.14
C ASP A 427 -15.31 -19.82 25.82
N ALA A 428 -15.14 -20.99 26.45
CA ALA A 428 -13.89 -21.38 27.11
C ALA A 428 -12.65 -21.26 26.22
N ALA A 429 -12.72 -21.62 24.95
CA ALA A 429 -11.58 -21.57 24.04
C ALA A 429 -11.19 -20.12 23.73
N GLN A 430 -12.17 -19.25 23.51
CA GLN A 430 -11.92 -17.83 23.26
C GLN A 430 -11.35 -17.13 24.50
N VAL A 431 -11.91 -17.40 25.69
CA VAL A 431 -11.45 -16.78 26.94
C VAL A 431 -10.03 -17.23 27.32
N GLN A 432 -9.64 -18.46 27.01
CA GLN A 432 -8.27 -18.94 27.26
C GLN A 432 -7.23 -18.25 26.37
N ASN A 433 -7.57 -17.96 25.11
CA ASN A 433 -6.66 -17.35 24.15
C ASN A 433 -6.58 -15.82 24.28
N MET A 434 -7.38 -15.22 25.15
CA MET A 434 -7.46 -13.77 25.29
C MET A 434 -6.40 -13.23 26.27
N PRO A 435 -5.55 -12.26 25.88
CA PRO A 435 -4.59 -11.63 26.76
C PRO A 435 -5.28 -10.63 27.70
N MET A 436 -5.89 -11.14 28.78
CA MET A 436 -6.69 -10.38 29.75
C MET A 436 -5.97 -9.15 30.32
N GLU A 437 -4.67 -9.22 30.57
CA GLU A 437 -3.91 -8.09 31.12
C GLU A 437 -3.72 -6.97 30.08
N SER A 438 -3.55 -7.30 28.80
CA SER A 438 -3.54 -6.30 27.72
C SER A 438 -4.90 -5.62 27.62
N PHE A 439 -5.97 -6.40 27.60
CA PHE A 439 -7.34 -5.87 27.53
C PHE A 439 -7.64 -4.89 28.68
N LYS A 440 -7.23 -5.23 29.91
CA LYS A 440 -7.41 -4.34 31.07
C LYS A 440 -6.60 -3.05 30.92
N ALA A 441 -5.35 -3.13 30.47
CA ALA A 441 -4.51 -1.96 30.24
C ALA A 441 -5.13 -1.00 29.20
N GLU A 442 -5.80 -1.54 28.17
CA GLU A 442 -6.51 -0.76 27.17
C GLU A 442 -7.73 0.01 27.74
N LEU A 443 -8.25 -0.36 28.92
CA LEU A 443 -9.35 0.39 29.57
C LEU A 443 -8.88 1.70 30.25
N ARG A 444 -7.58 1.98 30.30
CA ARG A 444 -6.96 3.23 30.79
C ARG A 444 -7.43 3.68 32.19
N ASP A 445 -7.78 2.75 33.07
CA ASP A 445 -8.31 3.04 34.41
C ASP A 445 -9.56 3.95 34.43
N GLU A 446 -10.36 3.91 33.37
CA GLU A 446 -11.60 4.68 33.24
C GLU A 446 -12.86 3.84 33.52
N SER A 447 -14.02 4.49 33.63
CA SER A 447 -15.31 3.78 33.60
C SER A 447 -15.50 3.17 32.22
N CYS A 448 -16.14 2.01 32.12
CA CYS A 448 -16.34 1.35 30.83
C CYS A 448 -17.80 0.98 30.55
N ILE A 449 -18.18 1.05 29.29
CA ILE A 449 -19.45 0.53 28.75
C ILE A 449 -19.08 -0.69 27.91
N LEU A 450 -19.64 -1.86 28.22
CA LEU A 450 -19.50 -3.06 27.40
C LEU A 450 -20.79 -3.23 26.58
N ASP A 451 -20.70 -2.94 25.29
CA ASP A 451 -21.77 -3.09 24.34
C ASP A 451 -21.81 -4.53 23.81
N MET A 452 -22.95 -5.18 24.03
CA MET A 452 -23.18 -6.60 23.76
C MET A 452 -24.18 -6.85 22.63
N GLU A 453 -24.57 -5.81 21.87
CA GLU A 453 -25.51 -5.89 20.74
C GLU A 453 -25.18 -7.04 19.79
N HIS A 454 -23.90 -7.32 19.70
CA HIS A 454 -23.27 -8.16 18.71
C HIS A 454 -22.73 -9.48 19.30
N ILE A 455 -23.07 -9.81 20.55
CA ILE A 455 -22.73 -11.10 21.16
C ILE A 455 -23.85 -12.12 20.95
N GLU A 456 -23.50 -13.23 20.32
CA GLU A 456 -24.43 -14.30 19.96
C GLU A 456 -24.58 -15.33 21.07
N PHE A 457 -23.50 -15.61 21.80
CA PHE A 457 -23.44 -16.65 22.81
C PHE A 457 -22.38 -16.38 23.87
N VAL A 458 -22.69 -16.74 25.12
CA VAL A 458 -21.77 -16.66 26.26
C VAL A 458 -21.95 -17.91 27.11
N ASP A 459 -20.86 -18.64 27.39
CA ASP A 459 -20.86 -19.76 28.33
C ASP A 459 -20.43 -19.33 29.75
N SER A 460 -20.22 -20.31 30.64
CA SER A 460 -19.73 -20.05 32.00
C SER A 460 -18.35 -19.36 32.06
N SER A 461 -17.47 -19.64 31.10
CA SER A 461 -16.15 -19.01 31.00
C SER A 461 -16.27 -17.56 30.54
N GLY A 462 -17.15 -17.31 29.57
CA GLY A 462 -17.48 -15.97 29.11
C GLY A 462 -18.10 -15.09 30.21
N ILE A 463 -18.97 -15.67 31.05
CA ILE A 463 -19.47 -14.97 32.25
C ILE A 463 -18.32 -14.64 33.21
N GLY A 464 -17.39 -15.58 33.40
CA GLY A 464 -16.17 -15.35 34.17
C GLY A 464 -15.32 -14.20 33.63
N PHE A 465 -15.28 -14.00 32.31
CA PHE A 465 -14.63 -12.85 31.68
C PHE A 465 -15.28 -11.52 32.09
N PHE A 466 -16.60 -11.40 32.00
CA PHE A 466 -17.31 -10.17 32.42
C PHE A 466 -17.11 -9.86 33.90
N ILE A 467 -17.13 -10.89 34.76
CA ILE A 467 -16.90 -10.71 36.21
C ILE A 467 -15.48 -10.21 36.47
N LYS A 468 -14.47 -10.70 35.73
CA LYS A 468 -13.09 -10.23 35.87
C LYS A 468 -12.95 -8.75 35.51
N ILE A 469 -13.63 -8.30 34.45
CA ILE A 469 -13.66 -6.87 34.07
C ILE A 469 -14.35 -6.05 35.14
N GLN A 470 -15.55 -6.46 35.57
CA GLN A 470 -16.30 -5.77 36.63
C GLN A 470 -15.46 -5.60 37.90
N LYS A 471 -14.77 -6.66 38.34
CA LYS A 471 -13.88 -6.63 39.51
C LYS A 471 -12.71 -5.66 39.33
N HIS A 472 -12.07 -5.68 38.17
CA HIS A 472 -10.95 -4.78 37.86
C HIS A 472 -11.39 -3.30 37.90
N VAL A 473 -12.46 -2.96 37.16
CA VAL A 473 -12.98 -1.59 37.07
C VAL A 473 -13.52 -1.10 38.43
N SER A 474 -14.21 -1.97 39.17
CA SER A 474 -14.71 -1.64 40.52
C SER A 474 -13.58 -1.44 41.53
N GLY A 475 -12.46 -2.17 41.41
CA GLY A 475 -11.27 -1.98 42.23
C GLY A 475 -10.65 -0.58 42.08
N LEU A 476 -10.83 0.04 40.92
CA LEU A 476 -10.41 1.40 40.61
C LEU A 476 -11.46 2.47 41.00
N LYS A 477 -12.55 2.06 41.66
CA LYS A 477 -13.70 2.92 42.01
C LYS A 477 -14.36 3.55 40.77
N LYS A 478 -14.33 2.85 39.64
CA LYS A 478 -14.98 3.23 38.38
C LYS A 478 -16.21 2.34 38.12
N SER A 479 -17.02 2.72 37.14
CA SER A 479 -18.26 2.01 36.80
C SER A 479 -18.08 1.17 35.55
N CYS A 480 -18.61 -0.06 35.57
CA CYS A 480 -18.75 -0.91 34.39
C CYS A 480 -20.25 -1.13 34.13
N ILE A 481 -20.70 -0.80 32.92
CA ILE A 481 -22.10 -0.93 32.48
C ILE A 481 -22.16 -1.87 31.29
N LEU A 482 -23.08 -2.83 31.31
CA LEU A 482 -23.41 -3.68 30.15
C LEU A 482 -24.61 -3.08 29.40
N CYS A 483 -24.60 -3.08 28.07
CA CYS A 483 -25.75 -2.65 27.27
C CYS A 483 -26.04 -3.60 26.09
N ALA A 484 -27.25 -3.48 25.53
CA ALA A 484 -27.69 -4.18 24.33
C ALA A 484 -27.54 -5.72 24.35
N MET A 485 -27.75 -6.36 25.51
CA MET A 485 -27.70 -7.82 25.59
C MET A 485 -28.86 -8.46 24.82
N SER A 486 -28.54 -9.44 23.97
CA SER A 486 -29.54 -10.33 23.36
C SER A 486 -30.24 -11.20 24.40
N ASP A 487 -31.41 -11.76 24.04
CA ASP A 487 -32.19 -12.62 24.93
C ASP A 487 -31.42 -13.87 25.38
N ASN A 488 -30.66 -14.48 24.46
CA ASN A 488 -29.84 -15.66 24.74
C ASN A 488 -28.77 -15.37 25.81
N VAL A 489 -28.09 -14.23 25.68
CA VAL A 489 -27.07 -13.82 26.65
C VAL A 489 -27.70 -13.46 27.99
N THR A 490 -28.82 -12.73 27.96
CA THR A 490 -29.59 -12.38 29.16
C THR A 490 -30.01 -13.63 29.93
N GLN A 491 -30.47 -14.68 29.22
CA GLN A 491 -30.83 -15.95 29.83
C GLN A 491 -29.65 -16.62 30.54
N MET A 492 -28.46 -16.60 29.95
CA MET A 492 -27.24 -17.15 30.58
C MET A 492 -26.83 -16.39 31.84
N PHE A 493 -26.93 -15.07 31.85
CA PHE A 493 -26.70 -14.25 33.05
C PHE A 493 -27.74 -14.52 34.16
N ARG A 494 -28.99 -14.83 33.79
CA ARG A 494 -30.05 -15.22 34.73
C ARG A 494 -29.80 -16.60 35.33
N ILE A 495 -29.47 -17.60 34.50
CA ILE A 495 -29.23 -18.99 34.94
C ILE A 495 -28.05 -19.04 35.93
N THR A 496 -27.00 -18.28 35.65
CA THR A 496 -25.82 -18.19 36.53
C THR A 496 -26.01 -17.25 37.72
N LYS A 497 -27.15 -16.54 37.81
CA LYS A 497 -27.50 -15.61 38.90
C LYS A 497 -26.51 -14.45 39.08
N VAL A 498 -25.81 -14.05 38.02
CA VAL A 498 -24.80 -12.98 38.07
C VAL A 498 -25.34 -11.61 37.69
N MET A 499 -26.58 -11.53 37.15
CA MET A 499 -27.22 -10.25 36.80
C MET A 499 -27.09 -9.15 37.87
N PRO A 500 -27.25 -9.43 39.19
CA PRO A 500 -27.15 -8.38 40.22
C PRO A 500 -25.76 -7.74 40.36
N LEU A 501 -24.71 -8.36 39.80
CA LEU A 501 -23.34 -7.84 39.85
C LEU A 501 -23.08 -6.72 38.84
N PHE A 502 -23.97 -6.55 37.86
CA PHE A 502 -23.77 -5.64 36.74
C PHE A 502 -24.86 -4.58 36.68
N GLN A 503 -24.49 -3.40 36.20
CA GLN A 503 -25.46 -2.42 35.74
C GLN A 503 -25.78 -2.72 34.29
N ILE A 504 -27.04 -3.04 34.00
CA ILE A 504 -27.49 -3.40 32.65
C ILE A 504 -28.50 -2.36 32.15
N VAL A 505 -28.33 -1.90 30.91
CA VAL A 505 -29.22 -0.95 30.23
C VAL A 505 -29.53 -1.39 28.80
N SER A 506 -30.50 -0.74 28.14
CA SER A 506 -30.98 -1.13 26.80
C SER A 506 -29.95 -0.92 25.70
N ASP A 507 -29.26 0.22 25.72
CA ASP A 507 -28.42 0.68 24.61
C ASP A 507 -27.28 1.58 25.10
N VAL A 508 -26.36 1.91 24.20
CA VAL A 508 -25.18 2.75 24.48
C VAL A 508 -25.59 4.16 24.92
N ALA A 509 -26.65 4.74 24.37
CA ALA A 509 -27.08 6.09 24.74
C ALA A 509 -27.60 6.14 26.19
N ALA A 510 -28.35 5.13 26.62
CA ALA A 510 -28.78 4.95 28.00
C ALA A 510 -27.58 4.74 28.94
N ALA A 511 -26.56 3.99 28.50
CA ALA A 511 -25.34 3.78 29.27
C ALA A 511 -24.56 5.08 29.50
N ARG A 512 -24.36 5.88 28.43
CA ARG A 512 -23.70 7.20 28.51
C ARG A 512 -24.42 8.14 29.46
N LYS A 513 -25.74 8.27 29.31
CA LYS A 513 -26.58 9.10 30.20
C LYS A 513 -26.44 8.69 31.67
N LYS A 514 -26.31 7.39 31.94
CA LYS A 514 -26.17 6.86 33.30
C LYS A 514 -24.81 7.16 33.93
N LEU A 515 -23.73 7.17 33.13
CA LEU A 515 -22.42 7.63 33.59
C LEU A 515 -22.40 9.14 33.86
N GLU A 516 -23.08 9.93 33.03
CA GLU A 516 -23.15 11.40 33.18
C GLU A 516 -23.98 11.84 34.39
N THR A 517 -25.07 11.13 34.69
CA THR A 517 -25.99 11.49 35.79
C THR A 517 -25.49 11.11 37.18
N GLY A 518 -24.35 10.40 37.29
CA GLY A 518 -23.75 10.03 38.58
C GLY A 518 -24.59 9.07 39.43
N ASP A 519 -25.67 8.50 38.87
CA ASP A 519 -26.63 7.63 39.57
C ASP A 519 -26.10 6.19 39.68
N VAL A 520 -24.82 6.09 40.08
CA VAL A 520 -24.14 4.86 40.40
C VAL A 520 -24.47 4.58 41.86
N LYS A 521 -25.54 3.81 42.10
CA LYS A 521 -25.79 3.23 43.42
C LYS A 521 -24.53 2.49 43.88
N ARG A 522 -23.78 3.12 44.79
CA ARG A 522 -22.76 2.46 45.62
C ARG A 522 -23.47 1.35 46.39
N ARG A 523 -23.16 0.10 46.07
CA ARG A 523 -23.46 -1.03 46.94
C ARG A 523 -22.15 -1.56 47.46
N ASP A 524 -21.83 -1.16 48.69
CA ASP A 524 -20.93 -1.91 49.54
C ASP A 524 -21.64 -3.22 49.91
N ALA A 525 -21.08 -4.36 49.48
CA ALA A 525 -21.25 -5.69 50.07
C ALA A 525 -20.17 -6.63 49.54
#